data_AF-A0A7X8VEU8-F1
#
_entry.id   AF-A0A7X8VEU8-F1
#
_cell.length_a   1.000
_cell.length_b   1.000
_cell.length_c   1.000
_cell.angle_alpha   90.00
_cell.angle_beta   90.00
_cell.angle_gamma   90.00
#
_symmetry.space_group_name_H-M   'P 1'
#
loop_
_entity.id
_entity.type
_entity.pdbx_description
1 polymer ?
#
loop_
_entity_poly.entity_id
_entity_poly.type
_entity_poly.pdbx_seq_one_letter_code
_entity_poly.pdbx_strand_id
1 'polypeptide(L)' 'LKRFFAKYSYEYVYTPLDINPEDYPEIRDKTDLPILVSAIVAGVDLIITGDKDFFNIKTGDIEIELPVIITPKEFIERIN' A
#
# COMPACT_ATOMS: atom_id res chain seq x y z
N LEU A 1 -9.06 -12.68 -14.60
CA LEU A 1 -9.07 -12.05 -13.26
C LEU A 1 -10.10 -12.65 -12.29
N LYS A 2 -11.41 -12.65 -12.57
CA LYS A 2 -12.44 -13.25 -11.67
C LYS A 2 -12.16 -14.70 -11.24
N ARG A 3 -11.75 -15.57 -12.17
CA ARG A 3 -11.35 -16.97 -11.88
C ARG A 3 -10.07 -17.10 -11.04
N PHE A 4 -9.22 -16.09 -11.02
CA PHE A 4 -8.01 -16.06 -10.21
C PHE A 4 -8.39 -15.72 -8.77
N PHE A 5 -9.16 -14.65 -8.56
CA PHE A 5 -9.65 -14.26 -7.24
C PHE A 5 -10.59 -15.29 -6.62
N ALA A 6 -11.40 -16.01 -7.41
CA ALA A 6 -12.25 -17.08 -6.89
C ALA A 6 -11.48 -18.27 -6.26
N LYS A 7 -10.15 -18.35 -6.46
CA LYS A 7 -9.31 -19.41 -5.88
C LYS A 7 -8.73 -19.04 -4.51
N TYR A 8 -8.80 -17.78 -4.10
CA TYR A 8 -8.19 -17.28 -2.88
C TYR A 8 -9.22 -16.55 -2.03
N SER A 9 -9.04 -16.57 -0.72
CA SER A 9 -9.77 -15.68 0.16
C SER A 9 -9.14 -14.30 0.09
N TYR A 10 -9.95 -13.27 -0.05
CA TYR A 10 -9.51 -11.88 -0.08
C TYR A 10 -10.60 -10.99 0.52
N GLU A 11 -10.18 -9.85 1.04
CA GLU A 11 -11.07 -8.83 1.57
C GLU A 11 -11.00 -7.59 0.69
N TYR A 12 -12.12 -6.87 0.62
CA TYR A 12 -12.17 -5.58 -0.06
C TYR A 12 -11.88 -4.48 0.95
N VAL A 13 -10.84 -3.69 0.66
CA VAL A 13 -10.61 -2.42 1.33
C VAL A 13 -11.21 -1.32 0.46
N TYR A 14 -12.08 -0.51 1.06
CA TYR A 14 -12.67 0.64 0.38
C TYR A 14 -11.74 1.84 0.50
N THR A 15 -11.44 2.46 -0.64
CA THR A 15 -10.67 3.69 -0.67
C THR A 15 -11.49 4.86 -0.12
N PRO A 16 -10.94 5.69 0.78
CA PRO A 16 -11.62 6.91 1.23
C PRO A 16 -11.99 7.80 0.03
N LEU A 17 -13.22 8.32 0.03
CA LEU A 17 -13.71 9.16 -1.06
C LEU A 17 -13.03 10.53 -1.10
N ASP A 18 -12.76 11.08 0.07
CA ASP A 18 -12.15 12.39 0.25
C ASP A 18 -10.77 12.21 0.90
N ILE A 19 -9.73 12.29 0.08
CA ILE A 19 -8.33 12.24 0.52
C ILE A 19 -7.77 13.64 0.42
N ASN A 20 -7.37 14.21 1.57
CA ASN A 20 -6.54 15.40 1.60
C ASN A 20 -5.06 14.96 1.57
N PRO A 21 -4.31 15.21 0.49
CA PRO A 21 -2.94 14.72 0.37
C PRO A 21 -1.97 15.18 1.46
N GLU A 22 -2.23 16.34 2.07
CA GLU A 22 -1.38 16.90 3.12
C GLU A 22 -1.44 16.12 4.44
N ASP A 23 -2.47 15.29 4.63
CA ASP A 23 -2.64 14.45 5.84
C ASP A 23 -1.89 13.11 5.72
N TYR A 24 -1.27 12.82 4.55
CA TYR A 24 -0.63 11.55 4.27
C TYR A 24 0.78 11.72 3.69
N PRO A 25 1.64 10.69 3.82
CA PRO A 25 2.97 10.71 3.23
C PRO A 25 2.95 10.93 1.71
N GLU A 26 3.91 11.73 1.22
CA GLU A 26 4.06 12.04 -0.19
C GLU A 26 4.56 10.81 -0.95
N ILE A 27 3.86 10.45 -2.03
CA ILE A 27 4.26 9.47 -3.02
C ILE A 27 4.50 10.17 -4.37
N ARG A 28 5.49 9.70 -5.14
CA ARG A 28 5.89 10.32 -6.42
C ARG A 28 4.73 10.35 -7.43
N ASP A 29 4.07 9.21 -7.62
CA ASP A 29 2.87 9.13 -8.45
C ASP A 29 1.63 9.41 -7.62
N LYS A 30 0.97 10.54 -7.89
CA LYS A 30 -0.24 10.96 -7.19
C LYS A 30 -1.41 9.99 -7.39
N THR A 31 -1.38 9.18 -8.44
CA THR A 31 -2.42 8.17 -8.70
C THR A 31 -2.31 6.95 -7.79
N ASP A 32 -1.15 6.76 -7.13
CA ASP A 32 -0.93 5.70 -6.15
C ASP A 32 -1.32 6.10 -4.72
N LEU A 33 -1.46 7.41 -4.46
CA LEU A 33 -1.86 7.92 -3.13
C LEU A 33 -3.14 7.23 -2.61
N PRO A 34 -4.21 7.03 -3.40
CA PRO A 34 -5.39 6.31 -2.93
C PRO A 34 -5.10 4.87 -2.47
N ILE A 35 -4.14 4.18 -3.09
CA ILE A 35 -3.75 2.82 -2.70
C ILE A 35 -3.02 2.84 -1.36
N LEU A 36 -2.05 3.75 -1.21
CA LEU A 36 -1.30 3.94 0.04
C LEU A 36 -2.23 4.30 1.20
N VAL A 37 -3.12 5.28 1.00
CA VAL A 37 -4.10 5.71 1.99
C VAL A 37 -5.04 4.57 2.39
N SER A 38 -5.52 3.79 1.42
CA SER A 38 -6.37 2.62 1.70
C SER A 38 -5.65 1.60 2.59
N ALA A 39 -4.37 1.33 2.31
CA ALA A 39 -3.57 0.38 3.10
C ALA A 39 -3.34 0.88 4.53
N ILE A 40 -3.03 2.17 4.71
CA ILE A 40 -2.83 2.78 6.02
C ILE A 40 -4.13 2.75 6.84
N VAL A 41 -5.26 3.19 6.26
CA VAL A 41 -6.56 3.21 6.95
C VAL A 41 -7.04 1.80 7.32
N ALA A 42 -6.74 0.80 6.47
CA ALA A 42 -7.05 -0.59 6.76
C ALA A 42 -6.09 -1.27 7.74
N GLY A 43 -5.02 -0.58 8.18
CA GLY A 43 -4.01 -1.14 9.09
C GLY A 43 -3.28 -2.34 8.48
N VAL A 44 -2.99 -2.29 7.18
CA VAL A 44 -2.25 -3.36 6.49
C VAL A 44 -0.83 -3.42 7.03
N ASP A 45 -0.36 -4.61 7.40
CA ASP A 45 1.02 -4.79 7.88
C ASP A 45 2.06 -4.70 6.76
N LEU A 46 1.70 -5.18 5.55
CA LEU A 46 2.64 -5.43 4.46
C LEU A 46 2.03 -5.14 3.08
N ILE A 47 2.71 -4.31 2.29
CA ILE A 47 2.47 -4.15 0.85
C ILE A 47 3.56 -4.91 0.09
N ILE A 48 3.14 -5.85 -0.76
CA ILE A 48 4.02 -6.54 -1.71
C ILE A 48 3.80 -5.92 -3.09
N THR A 49 4.78 -5.19 -3.62
CA THR A 49 4.65 -4.49 -4.90
C THR A 49 5.95 -4.47 -5.70
N GLY A 50 5.82 -4.48 -7.03
CA GLY A 50 6.93 -4.22 -7.95
C GLY A 50 7.06 -2.74 -8.32
N ASP A 51 6.12 -1.90 -7.88
CA ASP A 51 6.12 -0.48 -8.18
C ASP A 51 7.14 0.26 -7.31
N LYS A 52 8.05 0.99 -7.97
CA LYS A 52 9.16 1.69 -7.31
C LYS A 52 8.71 2.93 -6.54
N ASP A 53 7.52 3.45 -6.80
CA ASP A 53 7.06 4.69 -6.17
C ASP A 53 6.70 4.49 -4.70
N PHE A 54 6.27 3.29 -4.33
CA PHE A 54 6.04 2.89 -2.94
C PHE A 54 7.33 2.78 -2.12
N PHE A 55 8.49 2.64 -2.75
CA PHE A 55 9.78 2.56 -2.05
C PHE A 55 10.40 3.94 -1.76
N ASN A 56 9.78 5.02 -2.25
CA ASN A 56 10.28 6.39 -2.09
C ASN A 56 9.23 7.31 -1.44
N ILE A 57 8.50 6.79 -0.45
CA ILE A 57 7.52 7.56 0.32
C ILE A 57 8.25 8.54 1.25
N LYS A 58 7.78 9.78 1.31
CA LYS A 58 8.29 10.80 2.22
C LYS A 58 7.23 11.14 3.26
N THR A 59 7.55 10.94 4.54
CA THR A 59 6.62 11.21 5.64
C THR A 59 6.63 12.66 6.10
N GLY A 60 7.73 13.40 5.90
CA GLY A 60 7.85 14.76 6.46
C GLY A 60 7.68 14.73 7.99
N ASP A 61 6.83 15.63 8.51
CA ASP A 61 6.46 15.71 9.93
C ASP A 61 5.22 14.86 10.29
N ILE A 62 4.73 14.03 9.36
CA ILE A 62 3.54 13.20 9.57
C ILE A 62 3.91 11.97 10.40
N GLU A 63 3.39 11.90 11.63
CA GLU A 63 3.47 10.72 12.48
C GLU A 63 2.35 9.74 12.14
N ILE A 64 2.63 8.82 11.21
CA ILE A 64 1.68 7.76 10.81
C ILE A 64 2.40 6.42 10.70
N GLU A 65 1.73 5.35 11.10
CA GLU A 65 2.24 3.99 10.91
C GLU A 65 2.09 3.59 9.44
N LEU A 66 3.21 3.21 8.83
CA LEU A 66 3.25 2.76 7.45
C LEU A 66 3.31 1.23 7.37
N PRO A 67 2.63 0.61 6.39
CA PRO A 67 2.88 -0.79 6.07
C PRO A 67 4.35 -0.98 5.72
N VAL A 68 4.88 -2.16 6.02
CA VAL A 68 6.16 -2.59 5.47
C VAL A 68 6.00 -2.72 3.95
N ILE A 69 6.94 -2.17 3.17
CA ILE A 69 6.89 -2.21 1.71
C ILE A 69 8.04 -3.08 1.21
N ILE A 70 7.70 -4.14 0.48
CA ILE A 70 8.69 -5.07 -0.08
C ILE A 70 8.35 -5.48 -1.50
N THR A 71 9.36 -5.94 -2.21
CA THR A 71 9.20 -6.57 -3.51
C THR A 71 8.68 -8.01 -3.38
N PRO A 72 8.02 -8.55 -4.42
CA PRO A 72 7.68 -9.97 -4.44
C PRO A 72 8.89 -10.90 -4.23
N LYS A 73 10.07 -10.50 -4.73
CA LYS A 73 11.30 -11.27 -4.54
C LYS A 73 11.67 -11.34 -3.05
N GLU A 74 11.72 -10.19 -2.37
CA GLU A 74 12.05 -10.14 -0.94
C GLU A 74 11.00 -10.88 -0.10
N PHE A 75 9.73 -10.84 -0.49
CA PHE A 75 8.69 -11.60 0.20
C PHE A 75 8.97 -13.11 0.14
N ILE A 76 9.24 -13.64 -1.06
CA ILE A 76 9.56 -15.05 -1.26
C ILE A 76 10.82 -15.45 -0.48
N GLU A 77 11.84 -14.58 -0.45
CA GLU A 77 13.08 -14.83 0.32
C GLU A 77 12.86 -14.84 1.84
N ARG A 78 11.83 -14.16 2.36
CA ARG A 78 11.50 -14.13 3.80
C ARG A 78 10.65 -15.31 4.27
N ILE A 79 9.91 -15.95 3.37
CA ILE A 79 8.99 -17.06 3.70
C ILE A 79 9.56 -18.44 3.38
N ASN A 80 10.71 -18.50 2.71
CA ASN A 80 11.50 -19.71 2.48
C ASN A 80 12.51 -19.92 3.60
#